data_AF-A0A7S1ULE6-F1
#
_entry.id   AF-A0A7S1ULE6-F1
#
_cell.length_a   1.000
_cell.length_b   1.000
_cell.length_c   1.000
_cell.angle_alpha   90.00
_cell.angle_beta   90.00
_cell.angle_gamma   90.00
#
_symmetry.space_group_name_H-M   'P 1'
#
loop_
_entity.id
_entity.type
_entity.pdbx_description
1 polymer ?
#
loop_
_entity_poly.entity_id
_entity_poly.type
_entity_poly.pdbx_seq_one_letter_code
_entity_poly.pdbx_strand_id
1 'polypeptide(L)'
;AELLTHIVGFDSVDDEGVHEEPLRNETPNEWTRPQNPSYAWQLYFLWANLEVLNQIREAKGLNTFALRPHAGETGDPMHLASPFMLCRSINHGINLHSQVSLQYLYYLDQVGLSVSPLSNNFLF
;
A
#
# COMPACT_ATOMS: atom_id res chain seq x y z
N ALA A 1 20.19 -9.35 -15.28
CA ALA A 1 19.23 -9.80 -14.26
C ALA A 1 17.86 -9.93 -14.93
N GLU A 2 17.55 -11.12 -15.44
CA GLU A 2 16.31 -11.41 -16.19
C GLU A 2 15.06 -11.34 -15.30
N LEU A 3 15.17 -11.73 -14.02
CA LEU A 3 14.04 -11.66 -13.08
C LEU A 3 13.36 -10.29 -13.04
N LEU A 4 14.13 -9.21 -12.98
CA LEU A 4 13.59 -7.86 -12.81
C LEU A 4 12.78 -7.36 -14.02
N THR A 5 12.95 -7.96 -15.20
CA THR A 5 12.14 -7.62 -16.38
C THR A 5 10.74 -8.23 -16.33
N HIS A 6 10.52 -9.24 -15.46
CA HIS A 6 9.23 -9.87 -15.23
C HIS A 6 8.48 -9.31 -14.03
N ILE A 7 9.16 -8.60 -13.12
CA ILE A 7 8.52 -7.93 -11.99
C ILE A 7 7.81 -6.67 -12.48
N VAL A 8 6.54 -6.52 -12.10
CA VAL A 8 5.69 -5.39 -12.50
C VAL A 8 5.24 -4.53 -11.31
N GLY A 9 5.47 -4.99 -10.08
CA GLY A 9 5.07 -4.25 -8.90
C GLY A 9 5.45 -4.90 -7.59
N PHE A 10 5.23 -4.14 -6.53
CA PHE A 10 5.44 -4.53 -5.14
C PHE A 10 4.12 -4.43 -4.39
N ASP A 11 3.94 -5.39 -3.50
CA ASP A 11 2.74 -5.57 -2.71
C ASP A 11 3.15 -5.76 -1.25
N SER A 12 2.64 -4.94 -0.35
CA SER A 12 2.84 -5.07 1.10
C SER A 12 1.65 -5.79 1.71
N VAL A 13 1.92 -6.77 2.58
CA VAL A 13 0.91 -7.63 3.20
C VAL A 13 1.23 -7.80 4.69
N ASP A 14 0.19 -7.94 5.52
CA ASP A 14 0.21 -8.56 6.85
C ASP A 14 -1.25 -8.65 7.36
N ASP A 15 -1.46 -9.10 8.59
CA ASP A 15 -2.74 -8.96 9.30
C ASP A 15 -3.05 -7.48 9.60
N GLU A 16 -3.94 -6.90 8.77
CA GLU A 16 -4.35 -5.49 8.87
C GLU A 16 -5.09 -5.13 10.17
N GLY A 17 -5.52 -6.13 10.96
CA GLY A 17 -6.17 -5.93 12.26
C GLY A 17 -5.20 -5.77 13.43
N VAL A 18 -3.90 -6.00 13.22
CA VAL A 18 -2.88 -5.87 14.28
C VAL A 18 -2.68 -4.42 14.67
N HIS A 19 -2.52 -4.18 15.97
CA HIS A 19 -2.26 -2.84 16.49
C HIS A 19 -0.89 -2.31 16.01
N GLU A 20 -0.90 -1.08 15.51
CA GLU A 20 0.28 -0.35 15.06
C GLU A 20 0.55 0.89 15.91
N GLU A 21 1.83 1.31 16.00
CA GLU A 21 2.18 2.58 16.63
C GLU A 21 1.61 3.76 15.85
N PRO A 22 1.24 4.87 16.51
CA PRO A 22 0.85 6.09 15.83
C PRO A 22 1.92 6.58 14.83
N LEU A 23 1.50 7.33 13.82
CA LEU A 23 2.42 7.94 12.87
C LEU A 23 3.43 8.84 13.58
N ARG A 24 4.73 8.58 13.35
CA ARG A 24 5.86 9.34 13.93
C ARG A 24 6.78 9.86 12.85
N ASN A 25 7.46 10.95 13.15
CA ASN A 25 8.52 11.52 12.31
C ASN A 25 9.89 10.94 12.71
N GLU A 26 10.01 9.62 12.71
CA GLU A 26 11.27 8.89 12.92
C GLU A 26 11.67 8.27 11.56
N THR A 27 12.95 8.28 11.23
CA THR A 27 13.47 7.61 10.02
C THR A 27 13.62 6.10 10.26
N PRO A 28 13.73 5.28 9.20
CA PRO A 28 13.85 3.83 9.36
C PRO A 28 15.02 3.39 10.23
N ASN A 29 16.12 4.15 10.23
CA ASN A 29 17.29 3.86 11.06
C ASN A 29 17.10 4.22 12.54
N GLU A 30 16.16 5.12 12.84
CA GLU A 30 15.83 5.52 14.22
C GLU A 30 14.80 4.58 14.84
N TRP A 31 14.01 3.87 14.02
CA TRP A 31 13.03 2.89 14.47
C TRP A 31 13.71 1.62 15.00
N THR A 32 14.06 1.65 16.29
CA THR A 32 14.76 0.56 16.99
C THR A 32 13.87 -0.18 17.98
N ARG A 33 12.59 0.19 18.04
CA ARG A 33 11.59 -0.36 18.96
C ARG A 33 11.04 -1.68 18.41
N PRO A 34 10.56 -2.58 19.27
CA PRO A 34 10.01 -3.87 18.83
C PRO A 34 8.59 -3.76 18.23
N GLN A 35 7.87 -2.65 18.44
CA GLN A 35 6.55 -2.45 17.87
C GLN A 35 6.62 -2.11 16.38
N ASN A 36 5.61 -2.54 15.63
CA ASN A 36 5.47 -2.17 14.23
C ASN A 36 5.15 -0.66 14.10
N PRO A 37 5.82 0.05 13.17
CA PRO A 37 5.42 1.41 12.81
C PRO A 37 4.06 1.41 12.12
N SER A 38 3.36 2.55 12.15
CA SER A 38 2.09 2.73 11.42
C SER A 38 2.20 2.29 9.96
N TYR A 39 1.14 1.72 9.41
CA TYR A 39 1.07 1.30 8.02
C TYR A 39 1.34 2.48 7.07
N ALA A 40 0.84 3.67 7.39
CA ALA A 40 1.12 4.89 6.66
C ALA A 40 2.62 5.21 6.57
N TRP A 41 3.35 5.05 7.68
CA TRP A 41 4.80 5.23 7.73
C TRP A 41 5.52 4.20 6.85
N GLN A 42 5.14 2.93 6.96
CA GLN A 42 5.76 1.84 6.18
C GLN A 42 5.57 2.07 4.69
N LEU A 43 4.35 2.40 4.29
CA LEU A 43 3.99 2.63 2.90
C LEU A 43 4.68 3.87 2.32
N TYR A 44 4.84 4.94 3.10
CA TYR A 44 5.61 6.11 2.69
C TYR A 44 7.05 5.78 2.33
N PHE A 45 7.77 5.03 3.19
CA PHE A 45 9.17 4.68 2.90
C PHE A 45 9.30 3.66 1.76
N LEU A 46 8.33 2.74 1.61
CA LEU A 46 8.27 1.86 0.43
C LEU A 46 8.07 2.69 -0.85
N TRP A 47 7.11 3.60 -0.86
CA TRP A 47 6.83 4.48 -2.00
C TRP A 47 8.03 5.36 -2.34
N ALA A 48 8.61 6.07 -1.37
CA ALA A 48 9.73 6.98 -1.59
C ALA A 48 10.94 6.27 -2.19
N ASN A 49 11.25 5.06 -1.70
CA ASN A 49 12.34 4.25 -2.25
C ASN A 49 12.03 3.75 -3.66
N LEU A 50 10.79 3.32 -3.92
CA LEU A 50 10.37 2.87 -5.24
C LEU A 50 10.36 3.99 -6.28
N GLU A 51 9.94 5.19 -5.91
CA GLU A 51 9.97 6.36 -6.79
C GLU A 51 11.40 6.68 -7.25
N VAL A 52 12.34 6.78 -6.32
CA VAL A 52 13.76 7.03 -6.65
C VAL A 52 14.32 5.92 -7.53
N LEU A 53 14.01 4.65 -7.22
CA LEU A 53 14.43 3.51 -8.03
C LEU A 53 13.83 3.57 -9.44
N ASN A 54 12.54 3.86 -9.55
CA ASN A 54 11.83 3.93 -10.83
C ASN A 54 12.40 5.04 -11.71
N GLN A 55 12.71 6.21 -11.17
CA GLN A 55 13.35 7.29 -11.91
C GLN A 55 14.70 6.87 -12.50
N ILE A 56 15.54 6.16 -11.72
CA ILE A 56 16.83 5.65 -12.20
C ILE A 56 16.65 4.58 -13.28
N ARG A 57 15.66 3.69 -13.11
CA ARG A 57 15.36 2.61 -14.07
C ARG A 57 14.84 3.17 -15.39
N GLU A 58 13.91 4.12 -15.32
CA GLU A 58 13.38 4.81 -16.49
C GLU A 58 14.47 5.57 -17.25
N ALA A 59 15.34 6.31 -16.55
CA ALA A 59 16.47 6.99 -17.15
C ALA A 59 17.46 6.05 -17.88
N LYS A 60 17.43 4.75 -17.55
CA LYS A 60 18.22 3.69 -18.19
C LYS A 60 17.42 2.89 -19.23
N GLY A 61 16.17 3.25 -19.52
CA GLY A 61 15.29 2.54 -20.45
C GLY A 61 14.83 1.16 -19.95
N LEU A 62 14.78 0.95 -18.63
CA LEU A 62 14.33 -0.29 -18.00
C LEU A 62 12.86 -0.19 -17.58
N ASN A 63 12.20 -1.33 -17.36
CA ASN A 63 10.83 -1.38 -16.82
C ASN A 63 10.79 -0.81 -15.39
N THR A 64 9.68 -0.17 -15.01
CA THR A 64 9.42 0.33 -13.65
C THR A 64 8.49 -0.62 -12.89
N PHE A 65 8.33 -0.36 -11.59
CA PHE A 65 7.51 -1.17 -10.69
C PHE A 65 6.39 -0.34 -10.10
N ALA A 66 5.17 -0.86 -10.12
CA ALA A 66 4.04 -0.21 -9.47
C ALA A 66 3.92 -0.64 -7.99
N LEU A 67 3.61 0.29 -7.10
CA LEU A 67 3.22 -0.05 -5.72
C LEU A 67 1.72 -0.35 -5.69
N ARG A 68 1.35 -1.56 -5.25
CA ARG A 68 -0.01 -2.11 -5.26
C ARG A 68 -0.27 -2.92 -3.98
N PRO A 69 -0.40 -2.28 -2.81
CA PRO A 69 -0.45 -2.99 -1.55
C PRO A 69 -1.80 -3.67 -1.29
N HIS A 70 -1.82 -4.65 -0.40
CA HIS A 70 -3.03 -5.05 0.31
C HIS A 70 -3.42 -3.93 1.29
N ALA A 71 -4.68 -3.49 1.22
CA ALA A 71 -5.20 -2.46 2.10
C ALA A 71 -6.73 -2.50 2.21
N GLY A 72 -7.23 -2.34 3.44
CA GLY A 72 -8.64 -2.20 3.75
C GLY A 72 -9.41 -3.50 3.62
N GLU A 73 -8.79 -4.65 3.87
CA GLU A 73 -9.51 -5.88 4.17
C GLU A 73 -10.12 -5.84 5.57
N THR A 74 -9.32 -5.42 6.55
CA THR A 74 -9.72 -5.24 7.96
C THR A 74 -9.04 -4.00 8.56
N GLY A 75 -8.94 -3.91 9.89
CA GLY A 75 -8.26 -2.80 10.56
C GLY A 75 -9.01 -1.47 10.49
N ASP A 76 -8.27 -0.38 10.68
CA ASP A 76 -8.80 0.99 10.61
C ASP A 76 -9.11 1.39 9.15
N PRO A 77 -10.35 1.75 8.80
CA PRO A 77 -10.70 2.24 7.46
C PRO A 77 -9.85 3.42 6.98
N MET A 78 -9.27 4.22 7.88
CA MET A 78 -8.38 5.32 7.52
C MET A 78 -7.03 4.86 6.95
N HIS A 79 -6.65 3.60 7.10
CA HIS A 79 -5.48 3.04 6.42
C HIS A 79 -5.56 3.20 4.89
N LEU A 80 -6.76 3.27 4.31
CA LEU A 80 -6.99 3.48 2.88
C LEU A 80 -6.59 4.88 2.38
N ALA A 81 -6.38 5.86 3.27
CA ALA A 81 -5.95 7.20 2.86
C ALA A 81 -4.50 7.21 2.32
N SER A 82 -3.60 6.42 2.91
CA SER A 82 -2.19 6.39 2.50
C SER A 82 -1.98 5.72 1.13
N PRO A 83 -2.57 4.53 0.85
CA PRO A 83 -2.53 3.94 -0.49
C PRO A 83 -3.17 4.82 -1.56
N PHE A 84 -4.25 5.54 -1.24
CA PHE A 84 -4.84 6.50 -2.17
C PHE A 84 -3.83 7.55 -2.65
N MET A 85 -3.03 8.11 -1.73
CA MET A 85 -2.06 9.16 -2.06
C MET A 85 -0.79 8.62 -2.75
N LEU A 86 -0.39 7.38 -2.44
CA LEU A 86 0.96 6.88 -2.74
C LEU A 86 0.98 5.74 -3.77
N CYS A 87 -0.12 5.01 -3.97
CA CYS A 87 -0.12 3.73 -4.68
C CYS A 87 -0.93 3.80 -5.98
N ARG A 88 -0.64 2.86 -6.89
CA ARG A 88 -1.31 2.80 -8.20
C ARG A 88 -2.68 2.10 -8.15
N SER A 89 -2.83 1.15 -7.25
CA SER A 89 -4.04 0.37 -7.02
C SER A 89 -3.94 -0.30 -5.65
N ILE A 90 -5.00 -0.93 -5.17
CA ILE A 90 -4.97 -1.74 -3.95
C ILE A 90 -5.57 -3.12 -4.18
N ASN A 91 -5.16 -4.08 -3.37
CA ASN A 91 -5.88 -5.34 -3.18
C ASN A 91 -6.82 -5.18 -1.97
N HIS A 92 -8.01 -5.78 -2.03
CA HIS A 92 -9.15 -5.59 -1.11
C HIS A 92 -9.94 -4.29 -1.32
N GLY A 93 -9.79 -3.30 -0.43
CA GLY A 93 -10.67 -2.14 -0.37
C GLY A 93 -12.07 -2.42 0.21
N ILE A 94 -12.26 -3.51 0.95
CA ILE A 94 -13.54 -3.87 1.59
C ILE A 94 -14.03 -2.75 2.52
N ASN A 95 -13.14 -2.18 3.32
CA ASN A 95 -13.43 -1.12 4.28
C ASN A 95 -13.79 0.24 3.66
N LEU A 96 -13.72 0.40 2.32
CA LEU A 96 -14.17 1.63 1.66
C LEU A 96 -15.66 1.92 1.93
N HIS A 97 -16.48 0.88 2.13
CA HIS A 97 -17.91 1.07 2.46
C HIS A 97 -18.14 1.83 3.78
N SER A 98 -17.17 1.78 4.69
CA SER A 98 -17.20 2.48 5.99
C SER A 98 -16.65 3.90 5.92
N GLN A 99 -16.07 4.31 4.78
CA GLN A 99 -15.48 5.63 4.61
C GLN A 99 -15.91 6.27 3.28
N VAL A 100 -17.11 6.88 3.29
CA VAL A 100 -17.77 7.47 2.11
C VAL A 100 -16.87 8.46 1.36
N SER A 101 -16.09 9.27 2.08
CA SER A 101 -15.20 10.25 1.45
C SER A 101 -14.09 9.58 0.64
N LEU A 102 -13.44 8.55 1.21
CA LEU A 102 -12.40 7.81 0.48
C LEU A 102 -13.02 7.00 -0.65
N GLN A 103 -14.16 6.33 -0.43
CA GLN A 103 -14.86 5.62 -1.50
C GLN A 103 -15.14 6.52 -2.70
N TYR A 104 -15.56 7.76 -2.46
CA TYR A 104 -15.80 8.71 -3.53
C TYR A 104 -14.52 9.19 -4.21
N LEU A 105 -13.44 9.41 -3.46
CA LEU A 105 -12.13 9.76 -4.04
C LEU A 105 -11.56 8.64 -4.92
N TYR A 106 -11.62 7.39 -4.45
CA TYR A 106 -11.23 6.21 -5.25
C TYR A 106 -12.04 6.11 -6.54
N TYR A 107 -13.33 6.44 -6.48
CA TYR A 107 -14.19 6.53 -7.66
C TYR A 107 -13.75 7.65 -8.61
N LEU A 108 -13.52 8.87 -8.11
CA LEU A 108 -13.17 10.02 -8.96
C LEU A 108 -11.83 9.82 -9.68
N ASP A 109 -10.82 9.34 -8.95
CA ASP A 109 -9.47 9.13 -9.49
C ASP A 109 -9.30 7.76 -10.19
N GLN A 110 -10.36 6.95 -10.23
CA GLN A 110 -10.38 5.62 -10.86
C GLN A 110 -9.26 4.70 -10.32
N VAL A 111 -9.04 4.73 -9.00
CA VAL A 111 -8.07 3.87 -8.34
C VAL A 111 -8.60 2.43 -8.33
N GLY A 112 -7.88 1.53 -9.00
CA GLY A 112 -8.29 0.14 -9.17
C GLY A 112 -8.29 -0.67 -7.86
N LEU A 113 -9.31 -1.52 -7.71
CA LEU A 113 -9.44 -2.48 -6.62
C LEU A 113 -9.34 -3.91 -7.17
N SER A 114 -8.41 -4.71 -6.65
CA SER A 114 -8.36 -6.15 -6.89
C SER A 114 -9.05 -6.87 -5.73
N VAL A 115 -10.23 -7.44 -5.97
CA VAL A 115 -11.07 -8.04 -4.91
C VAL A 115 -11.14 -9.55 -5.09
N SER A 116 -11.14 -10.28 -3.97
CA SER A 116 -11.24 -11.74 -3.91
C SER A 116 -12.46 -12.18 -3.10
N PRO A 117 -13.71 -12.02 -3.61
CA PRO A 117 -14.92 -12.15 -2.80
C PRO A 117 -15.08 -13.51 -2.09
N LEU A 118 -14.64 -14.61 -2.73
CA LEU A 118 -14.68 -15.94 -2.11
C LEU A 118 -13.72 -16.07 -0.94
N SER A 119 -12.55 -15.41 -1.02
CA SER A 119 -11.58 -15.35 0.08
C SER A 119 -12.16 -14.53 1.22
N ASN A 120 -12.71 -13.35 0.90
CA ASN A 120 -13.27 -12.46 1.92
C ASN A 120 -14.43 -13.12 2.68
N ASN A 121 -15.34 -13.81 1.98
CA ASN A 121 -16.46 -14.54 2.60
C ASN A 121 -16.05 -15.69 3.53
N PHE A 122 -14.85 -16.25 3.35
CA PHE A 122 -14.40 -17.36 4.18
C PHE A 122 -13.78 -16.89 5.51
N LEU A 123 -13.23 -15.67 5.53
CA LEU A 123 -12.48 -15.11 6.66
C LEU A 123 -13.28 -14.06 7.45
N PHE A 124 -14.25 -13.39 6.81
CA PHE A 124 -15.05 -12.27 7.36
C PHE A 124 -16.53 -12.40 6.99
#